data_AF-A0A9D6DUH7-F1
#
_entry.id   AF-A0A9D6DUH7-F1
#
_cell.length_a   1.000
_cell.length_b   1.000
_cell.length_c   1.000
_cell.angle_alpha   90.00
_cell.angle_beta   90.00
_cell.angle_gamma   90.00
#
_symmetry.space_group_name_H-M   'P 1'
#
loop_
_entity.id
_entity.type
_entity.pdbx_description
1 polymer ?
#
loop_
_entity_poly.entity_id
_entity_poly.type
_entity_poly.pdbx_seq_one_letter_code
_entity_poly.pdbx_strand_id
1 'polypeptide(L)'
;MPAELTEAFALPYRDSRFWKKLLIGGGLLLLPVLFCFPLGFSLKYLEMRLEEDPQPLPEWDDWGAMFRKGAGLSLLLIAYAGLPLALFLLAVILLFEAGKVWQHGGSWEWLILSVAGGSFAGIILCLLAGFLCLLLAGFLPIALIRFALGGFRAAFQFKDMWQDATQNVRDYAGTYLTYAAVSGILLLTLWIGGAYFVSLPFLFLKILGVPFLLATGPLSLYLALVGAFLFARKYQELIILRMEVP
;
A
#
# COMPACT_ATOMS: atom_id res chain seq x y z
N MET A 1 22.16 4.74 4.97
CA MET A 1 20.92 4.27 5.64
C MET A 1 20.45 5.15 6.80
N PRO A 2 21.20 5.42 7.90
CA PRO A 2 20.68 6.24 9.01
C PRO A 2 20.40 7.70 8.62
N ALA A 3 21.31 8.31 7.85
CA ALA A 3 21.17 9.70 7.41
C ALA A 3 19.99 9.89 6.41
N GLU A 4 19.82 8.96 5.47
CA GLU A 4 18.71 8.97 4.51
C GLU A 4 17.34 8.88 5.20
N LEU A 5 17.20 8.00 6.20
CA LEU A 5 15.98 7.87 6.98
C LEU A 5 15.69 9.16 7.75
N THR A 6 16.68 9.70 8.47
CA THR A 6 16.54 10.96 9.19
C THR A 6 16.09 12.10 8.27
N GLU A 7 16.68 12.20 7.08
CA GLU A 7 16.29 13.19 6.09
C GLU A 7 14.86 12.96 5.57
N ALA A 8 14.49 11.71 5.28
CA ALA A 8 13.14 11.37 4.81
C ALA A 8 12.06 11.77 5.81
N PHE A 9 12.30 11.55 7.11
CA PHE A 9 11.39 11.98 8.17
C PHE A 9 11.43 13.50 8.40
N ALA A 10 12.58 14.16 8.21
CA ALA A 10 12.71 15.59 8.43
C ALA A 10 12.17 16.46 7.27
N LEU A 11 12.20 15.95 6.04
CA LEU A 11 11.90 16.74 4.84
C LEU A 11 10.49 17.34 4.82
N PRO A 12 9.42 16.61 5.17
CA PRO A 12 8.07 17.19 5.22
C PRO A 12 7.95 18.37 6.21
N TYR A 13 8.71 18.36 7.32
CA TYR A 13 8.71 19.44 8.31
C TYR A 13 9.40 20.72 7.85
N ARG A 14 10.15 20.70 6.74
CA ARG A 14 10.73 21.92 6.16
C ARG A 14 9.65 22.81 5.52
N ASP A 15 8.45 22.29 5.28
CA ASP A 15 7.31 23.07 4.83
C ASP A 15 6.60 23.77 6.00
N SER A 16 6.53 25.10 5.98
CA SER A 16 5.85 25.89 7.03
C SER A 16 4.36 25.59 7.16
N ARG A 17 3.75 25.03 6.10
CA ARG A 17 2.33 24.64 6.04
C ARG A 17 2.15 23.12 6.10
N PHE A 18 3.18 22.37 6.51
CA PHE A 18 3.17 20.91 6.63
C PHE A 18 1.90 20.39 7.32
N TRP A 19 1.62 20.86 8.53
CA TRP A 19 0.47 20.41 9.31
C TRP A 19 -0.86 20.65 8.60
N LYS A 20 -1.01 21.79 7.91
CA LYS A 20 -2.22 22.07 7.11
C LYS A 20 -2.37 21.05 5.99
N LYS A 21 -1.31 20.77 5.24
CA LYS A 21 -1.33 19.79 4.14
C LYS A 21 -1.63 18.37 4.63
N LEU A 22 -1.05 18.00 5.78
CA LEU A 22 -1.22 16.70 6.39
C LEU A 22 -2.63 16.49 6.94
N LEU A 23 -3.21 17.50 7.59
CA LEU A 23 -4.59 17.45 8.09
C LEU A 23 -5.61 17.38 6.95
N ILE A 24 -5.39 18.12 5.85
CA ILE A 24 -6.25 18.04 4.66
C ILE A 24 -6.23 16.62 4.11
N GLY A 25 -5.05 16.10 3.74
CA GLY A 25 -4.96 14.78 3.14
C GLY A 25 -5.35 13.66 4.11
N GLY A 26 -4.99 13.78 5.39
CA GLY A 26 -5.40 12.85 6.44
C GLY A 26 -6.91 12.81 6.65
N GLY A 27 -7.59 13.96 6.63
CA GLY A 27 -9.05 14.03 6.70
C GLY A 27 -9.72 13.40 5.47
N LEU A 28 -9.16 13.59 4.28
CA LEU A 28 -9.66 12.96 3.04
C LEU A 28 -9.52 11.43 3.08
N LEU A 29 -8.44 10.90 3.69
CA LEU A 29 -8.23 9.45 3.85
C LEU A 29 -9.32 8.77 4.70
N LEU A 30 -9.99 9.50 5.59
CA LEU A 30 -11.07 8.96 6.41
C LEU A 30 -12.35 8.70 5.64
N LEU A 31 -12.49 9.30 4.44
CA LEU A 31 -13.65 9.15 3.59
C LEU A 31 -13.26 8.27 2.40
N PRO A 32 -13.77 7.02 2.31
CA PRO A 32 -13.37 6.08 1.25
C PRO A 32 -13.48 6.64 -0.17
N VAL A 33 -14.51 7.45 -0.43
CA VAL A 33 -14.75 8.09 -1.74
C VAL A 33 -13.67 9.12 -2.10
N LEU A 34 -13.01 9.73 -1.11
CA LEU A 34 -12.00 10.76 -1.30
C LEU A 34 -10.56 10.23 -1.23
N PHE A 35 -10.38 8.90 -1.05
CA PHE A 35 -9.08 8.25 -0.95
C PHE A 35 -8.16 8.51 -2.17
N CYS A 36 -8.74 8.77 -3.34
CA CYS A 36 -7.98 9.13 -4.53
C CYS A 36 -7.16 10.41 -4.35
N PHE A 37 -7.65 11.42 -3.62
CA PHE A 37 -6.94 12.69 -3.51
C PHE A 37 -5.59 12.56 -2.77
N PRO A 38 -5.52 11.96 -1.56
CA PRO A 38 -4.25 11.68 -0.88
C PRO A 38 -3.29 10.79 -1.68
N LEU A 39 -3.82 9.82 -2.44
CA LEU A 39 -3.00 8.98 -3.32
C LEU A 39 -2.37 9.81 -4.45
N GLY A 40 -3.16 10.67 -5.09
CA GLY A 40 -2.66 11.58 -6.12
C GLY A 40 -1.64 12.59 -5.58
N PHE A 41 -1.85 13.08 -4.35
CA PHE A 41 -0.89 13.92 -3.65
C PHE A 41 0.44 13.19 -3.42
N SER A 42 0.37 11.94 -2.96
CA SER A 42 1.55 11.10 -2.71
C SER A 42 2.30 10.78 -4.02
N LEU A 43 1.57 10.57 -5.12
CA LEU A 43 2.18 10.37 -6.43
C LEU A 43 2.83 11.64 -6.98
N LYS A 44 2.16 12.79 -6.88
CA LYS A 44 2.75 14.09 -7.25
C LYS A 44 4.03 14.35 -6.45
N TYR A 45 4.02 14.00 -5.17
CA TYR A 45 5.23 14.08 -4.35
C TYR A 45 6.33 13.14 -4.83
N LEU A 46 6.02 11.88 -5.17
CA LEU A 46 6.99 10.94 -5.73
C LEU A 46 7.63 11.49 -7.01
N GLU A 47 6.83 12.02 -7.95
CA GLU A 47 7.31 12.65 -9.19
C GLU A 47 8.23 13.84 -8.89
N MET A 48 7.82 14.76 -8.01
CA MET A 48 8.65 15.89 -7.59
C MET A 48 9.99 15.44 -6.98
N ARG A 49 10.04 14.30 -6.29
CA ARG A 49 11.29 13.74 -5.78
C ARG A 49 12.13 13.10 -6.87
N LEU A 50 11.52 12.41 -7.83
CA LEU A 50 12.22 11.86 -8.99
C LEU A 50 12.81 12.96 -9.89
N GLU A 51 12.16 14.12 -9.97
CA GLU A 51 12.60 15.31 -10.73
C GLU A 51 13.54 16.24 -9.95
N GLU A 52 13.93 15.88 -8.71
CA GLU A 52 14.77 16.70 -7.82
C GLU A 52 14.21 18.10 -7.52
N ASP A 53 12.89 18.25 -7.52
CA ASP A 53 12.23 19.51 -7.22
C ASP A 53 12.60 19.99 -5.79
N PRO A 54 13.06 21.24 -5.59
CA PRO A 54 13.43 21.76 -4.28
C PRO A 54 12.24 21.97 -3.32
N GLN A 55 11.00 22.02 -3.83
CA GLN A 55 9.82 22.27 -3.01
C GLN A 55 9.56 21.11 -2.04
N PRO A 56 9.41 21.33 -0.72
CA PRO A 56 9.36 20.24 0.24
C PRO A 56 8.11 19.37 0.11
N LEU A 57 6.94 19.92 -0.24
CA LEU A 57 5.70 19.18 -0.44
C LEU A 57 4.81 19.81 -1.53
N PRO A 58 3.98 19.02 -2.25
CA PRO A 58 3.01 19.55 -3.20
C PRO A 58 2.00 20.48 -2.53
N GLU A 59 1.40 21.38 -3.30
CA GLU A 59 0.26 22.20 -2.87
C GLU A 59 -1.08 21.55 -3.20
N TRP A 60 -2.11 21.80 -2.39
CA TRP A 60 -3.51 21.38 -2.60
C TRP A 60 -4.28 22.39 -3.47
N ASP A 61 -3.76 22.67 -4.66
CA ASP A 61 -4.30 23.66 -5.61
C ASP A 61 -5.03 23.00 -6.79
N ASP A 62 -4.42 21.99 -7.41
CA ASP A 62 -4.98 21.26 -8.56
C ASP A 62 -5.65 19.95 -8.13
N TRP A 63 -6.82 20.08 -7.54
CA TRP A 63 -7.66 18.95 -7.10
C TRP A 63 -8.00 17.99 -8.25
N GLY A 64 -8.20 18.53 -9.46
CA GLY A 64 -8.53 17.73 -10.64
C GLY A 64 -7.38 16.83 -11.06
N ALA A 65 -6.16 17.34 -11.12
CA ALA A 65 -4.97 16.54 -11.40
C ALA A 65 -4.70 15.51 -10.30
N MET A 66 -4.85 15.89 -9.02
CA MET A 66 -4.69 14.96 -7.90
C MET A 66 -5.69 13.82 -7.99
N PHE A 67 -6.96 14.10 -8.26
CA PHE A 67 -7.96 13.05 -8.41
C PHE A 67 -7.61 12.09 -9.56
N ARG A 68 -7.23 12.60 -10.74
CA ARG A 68 -6.88 11.74 -11.89
C ARG A 68 -5.66 10.86 -11.61
N LYS A 69 -4.60 11.43 -11.04
CA LYS A 69 -3.40 10.69 -10.62
C LYS A 69 -3.74 9.62 -9.58
N GLY A 70 -4.52 10.00 -8.58
CA GLY A 70 -4.99 9.14 -7.52
C GLY A 70 -5.89 8.00 -7.99
N ALA A 71 -6.79 8.28 -8.92
CA ALA A 71 -7.65 7.27 -9.54
C ALA A 71 -6.83 6.28 -10.35
N GLY A 72 -5.86 6.77 -11.15
CA GLY A 72 -4.93 5.91 -11.88
C GLY A 72 -4.08 5.02 -10.95
N LEU A 73 -3.57 5.59 -9.85
CA LEU A 73 -2.85 4.85 -8.82
C LEU A 73 -3.77 3.83 -8.12
N SER A 74 -5.01 4.20 -7.83
CA SER A 74 -6.00 3.29 -7.22
C SER A 74 -6.28 2.09 -8.14
N LEU A 75 -6.47 2.34 -9.44
CA LEU A 75 -6.64 1.28 -10.43
C LEU A 75 -5.41 0.38 -10.53
N LEU A 76 -4.20 0.95 -10.42
CA LEU A 76 -2.97 0.18 -10.40
C LEU A 76 -2.91 -0.73 -9.16
N LEU A 77 -3.22 -0.19 -7.97
CA LEU A 77 -3.27 -0.97 -6.74
C LEU A 77 -4.33 -2.07 -6.81
N ILE A 78 -5.50 -1.79 -7.38
CA ILE A 78 -6.55 -2.80 -7.62
C ILE A 78 -6.07 -3.87 -8.61
N ALA A 79 -5.35 -3.50 -9.67
CA ALA A 79 -4.82 -4.48 -10.62
C ALA A 79 -3.79 -5.42 -9.98
N TYR A 80 -2.96 -4.91 -9.07
CA TYR A 80 -1.95 -5.70 -8.35
C TYR A 80 -2.53 -6.51 -7.18
N ALA A 81 -3.52 -5.99 -6.46
CA ALA A 81 -4.07 -6.63 -5.26
C ALA A 81 -5.39 -7.37 -5.51
N GLY A 82 -6.12 -7.04 -6.57
CA GLY A 82 -7.49 -7.49 -6.82
C GLY A 82 -7.61 -9.00 -7.00
N LEU A 83 -6.73 -9.61 -7.81
CA LEU A 83 -6.73 -11.06 -8.00
C LEU A 83 -6.31 -11.82 -6.72
N PRO A 84 -5.18 -11.50 -6.05
CA PRO A 84 -4.86 -12.09 -4.75
C PRO A 84 -5.98 -11.95 -3.72
N LEU A 85 -6.60 -10.76 -3.64
CA LEU A 85 -7.69 -10.50 -2.71
C LEU A 85 -8.94 -11.34 -3.06
N ALA A 86 -9.32 -11.43 -4.32
CA ALA A 86 -10.46 -12.24 -4.75
C ALA A 86 -10.26 -13.73 -4.42
N LEU A 87 -9.06 -14.27 -4.66
CA LEU A 87 -8.72 -15.65 -4.30
C LEU A 87 -8.73 -15.86 -2.79
N PHE A 88 -8.21 -14.90 -2.02
CA PHE A 88 -8.27 -14.94 -0.56
C PHE A 88 -9.70 -14.90 -0.03
N LEU A 89 -10.55 -14.02 -0.55
CA LEU A 89 -11.96 -13.95 -0.14
C LEU A 89 -12.71 -15.24 -0.47
N LEU A 90 -12.48 -15.81 -1.65
CA LEU A 90 -13.03 -17.12 -2.02
C LEU A 90 -12.54 -18.21 -1.08
N ALA A 91 -11.25 -18.23 -0.74
CA ALA A 91 -10.69 -19.16 0.22
C ALA A 91 -11.36 -19.06 1.59
N VAL A 92 -11.55 -17.84 2.10
CA VAL A 92 -12.25 -17.58 3.36
C VAL A 92 -13.69 -18.11 3.30
N ILE A 93 -14.43 -17.85 2.22
CA ILE A 93 -15.80 -18.37 2.05
C ILE A 93 -15.80 -19.90 2.13
N LEU A 94 -14.91 -20.59 1.41
CA LEU A 94 -14.84 -22.06 1.43
C LEU A 94 -14.49 -22.62 2.82
N LEU A 95 -13.59 -21.96 3.55
CA LEU A 95 -13.22 -22.33 4.92
C LEU A 95 -14.40 -22.13 5.90
N PHE A 96 -15.14 -21.03 5.76
CA PHE A 96 -16.34 -20.78 6.57
C PHE A 96 -17.44 -21.81 6.30
N GLU A 97 -17.69 -22.16 5.04
CA GLU A 97 -18.65 -23.21 4.68
C GLU A 97 -18.22 -24.57 5.24
N ALA A 98 -16.93 -24.90 5.22
CA ALA A 98 -16.42 -26.12 5.84
C ALA A 98 -16.61 -26.13 7.37
N GLY A 99 -16.61 -24.97 8.02
CA GLY A 99 -16.87 -24.84 9.46
C GLY A 99 -18.31 -25.15 9.88
N LYS A 100 -19.27 -25.20 8.96
CA LYS A 100 -20.69 -25.46 9.25
C LYS A 100 -21.02 -26.93 9.52
N VAL A 101 -20.04 -27.85 9.49
CA VAL A 101 -20.24 -29.28 9.85
C VAL A 101 -20.99 -29.46 11.17
N TRP A 102 -20.72 -28.61 12.15
CA TRP A 102 -21.37 -28.63 13.47
C TRP A 102 -22.87 -28.36 13.41
N GLN A 103 -23.35 -27.63 12.39
CA GLN A 103 -24.77 -27.35 12.18
C GLN A 103 -25.54 -28.56 11.63
N HIS A 104 -24.85 -29.53 11.03
CA HIS A 104 -25.42 -30.76 10.49
C HIS A 104 -25.23 -31.98 11.41
N GLY A 105 -25.06 -31.75 12.72
CA GLY A 105 -24.96 -32.81 13.72
C GLY A 105 -23.68 -33.63 13.65
N GLY A 106 -22.65 -33.16 12.94
CA GLY A 106 -21.34 -33.83 12.88
C GLY A 106 -21.36 -35.19 12.20
N SER A 107 -22.34 -35.47 11.33
CA SER A 107 -22.36 -36.75 10.60
C SER A 107 -21.09 -36.92 9.74
N TRP A 108 -20.68 -38.17 9.56
CA TRP A 108 -19.45 -38.52 8.84
C TRP A 108 -19.44 -38.07 7.36
N GLU A 109 -20.61 -38.05 6.72
CA GLU A 109 -20.80 -37.60 5.33
C GLU A 109 -20.46 -36.11 5.17
N TRP A 110 -21.02 -35.28 6.04
CA TRP A 110 -20.74 -33.85 6.08
C TRP A 110 -19.29 -33.56 6.49
N LEU A 111 -18.72 -34.35 7.40
CA LEU A 111 -17.30 -34.23 7.77
C LEU A 111 -16.39 -34.47 6.55
N ILE A 112 -16.63 -35.54 5.78
CA ILE A 112 -15.84 -35.86 4.58
C ILE A 112 -15.99 -34.76 3.52
N LEU A 113 -17.21 -34.30 3.22
CA LEU A 113 -17.46 -33.23 2.25
C LEU A 113 -16.75 -31.92 2.63
N SER A 114 -16.80 -31.55 3.90
CA SER A 114 -16.17 -30.33 4.40
C SER A 114 -14.64 -30.42 4.46
N VAL A 115 -14.07 -31.59 4.82
CA VAL A 115 -12.62 -31.81 4.85
C VAL A 115 -12.05 -31.96 3.43
N ALA A 116 -12.67 -32.80 2.59
CA ALA A 116 -12.17 -33.14 1.26
C ALA A 116 -12.44 -32.05 0.21
N GLY A 117 -13.56 -31.31 0.34
CA GLY A 117 -13.95 -30.26 -0.61
C GLY A 117 -13.59 -28.86 -0.13
N GLY A 118 -14.24 -28.41 0.95
CA GLY A 118 -14.18 -27.00 1.38
C GLY A 118 -12.85 -26.60 2.01
N SER A 119 -12.37 -27.36 3.00
CA SER A 119 -11.15 -27.03 3.75
C SER A 119 -9.90 -27.13 2.89
N PHE A 120 -9.77 -28.20 2.08
CA PHE A 120 -8.58 -28.39 1.24
C PHE A 120 -8.49 -27.35 0.11
N ALA A 121 -9.59 -27.12 -0.61
CA ALA A 121 -9.63 -26.08 -1.65
C ALA A 121 -9.42 -24.68 -1.05
N GLY A 122 -10.02 -24.39 0.10
CA GLY A 122 -9.82 -23.14 0.83
C GLY A 122 -8.36 -22.92 1.21
N ILE A 123 -7.68 -23.92 1.79
CA ILE A 123 -6.25 -23.81 2.13
C ILE A 123 -5.38 -23.57 0.89
N ILE A 124 -5.61 -24.33 -0.20
CA ILE A 124 -4.85 -24.15 -1.45
C ILE A 124 -5.04 -22.74 -2.00
N LEU A 125 -6.27 -22.23 -2.04
CA LEU A 125 -6.54 -20.87 -2.52
C LEU A 125 -5.92 -19.80 -1.62
N CYS A 126 -5.92 -19.99 -0.29
CA CYS A 126 -5.21 -19.12 0.64
C CYS A 126 -3.70 -19.09 0.36
N LEU A 127 -3.07 -20.25 0.16
CA LEU A 127 -1.64 -20.35 -0.15
C LEU A 127 -1.32 -19.71 -1.50
N LEU A 128 -2.15 -19.96 -2.52
CA LEU A 128 -2.02 -19.35 -3.84
C LEU A 128 -2.18 -17.83 -3.78
N ALA A 129 -3.19 -17.33 -3.06
CA ALA A 129 -3.40 -15.90 -2.85
C ALA A 129 -2.21 -15.26 -2.13
N GLY A 130 -1.69 -15.89 -1.08
CA GLY A 130 -0.50 -15.44 -0.36
C GLY A 130 0.75 -15.40 -1.26
N PHE A 131 0.98 -16.45 -2.04
CA PHE A 131 2.08 -16.52 -2.99
C PHE A 131 1.98 -15.42 -4.06
N LEU A 132 0.81 -15.23 -4.68
CA LEU A 132 0.58 -14.19 -5.67
C LEU A 132 0.73 -12.79 -5.07
N CYS A 133 0.24 -12.58 -3.84
CA CYS A 133 0.41 -11.32 -3.13
C CYS A 133 1.89 -10.99 -2.92
N LEU A 134 2.69 -11.95 -2.44
CA LEU A 134 4.13 -11.76 -2.26
C LEU A 134 4.84 -11.49 -3.59
N LEU A 135 4.51 -12.25 -4.63
CA LEU A 135 5.08 -12.08 -5.97
C LEU A 135 4.79 -10.68 -6.52
N LEU A 136 3.53 -10.24 -6.48
CA LEU A 136 3.10 -8.95 -7.03
C LEU A 136 3.54 -7.76 -6.16
N ALA A 137 3.53 -7.90 -4.83
CA ALA A 137 4.07 -6.89 -3.92
C ALA A 137 5.57 -6.67 -4.18
N GLY A 138 6.27 -7.74 -4.56
CA GLY A 138 7.65 -7.69 -5.03
C GLY A 138 7.86 -6.91 -6.33
N PHE A 139 6.83 -6.53 -7.09
CA PHE A 139 6.98 -5.65 -8.26
C PHE A 139 6.41 -4.25 -8.03
N LEU A 140 5.58 -4.09 -7.00
CA LEU A 140 4.79 -2.89 -6.79
C LEU A 140 5.63 -1.61 -6.65
N PRO A 141 6.76 -1.57 -5.91
CA PRO A 141 7.64 -0.40 -5.87
C PRO A 141 8.11 0.10 -7.24
N ILE A 142 8.56 -0.82 -8.10
CA ILE A 142 9.04 -0.48 -9.46
C ILE A 142 7.86 -0.03 -10.32
N ALA A 143 6.72 -0.72 -10.18
CA ALA A 143 5.50 -0.36 -10.89
C ALA A 143 5.04 1.06 -10.54
N LEU A 144 5.15 1.49 -9.28
CA LEU A 144 4.82 2.85 -8.84
C LEU A 144 5.72 3.91 -9.49
N ILE A 145 7.03 3.65 -9.57
CA ILE A 145 7.97 4.58 -10.22
C ILE A 145 7.71 4.64 -11.72
N ARG A 146 7.55 3.49 -12.37
CA ARG A 146 7.21 3.44 -13.80
C ARG A 146 5.87 4.09 -14.08
N PHE A 147 4.90 3.97 -13.17
CA PHE A 147 3.63 4.66 -13.24
C PHE A 147 3.80 6.18 -13.17
N ALA A 148 4.61 6.67 -12.24
CA ALA A 148 4.92 8.09 -12.09
C ALA A 148 5.59 8.68 -13.35
N LEU A 149 6.53 7.94 -13.96
CA LEU A 149 7.31 8.42 -15.11
C LEU A 149 6.62 8.21 -16.47
N GLY A 150 5.93 7.09 -16.65
CA GLY A 150 5.43 6.61 -17.95
C GLY A 150 3.92 6.28 -17.98
N GLY A 151 3.21 6.54 -16.89
CA GLY A 151 1.77 6.30 -16.77
C GLY A 151 1.39 4.82 -16.62
N PHE A 152 0.08 4.55 -16.73
CA PHE A 152 -0.52 3.26 -16.36
C PHE A 152 0.11 2.04 -17.05
N ARG A 153 0.39 2.14 -18.35
CA ARG A 153 0.95 1.01 -19.12
C ARG A 153 2.38 0.65 -18.71
N ALA A 154 3.19 1.65 -18.35
CA ALA A 154 4.58 1.44 -17.96
C ALA A 154 4.69 0.60 -16.68
N ALA A 155 3.69 0.69 -15.79
CA ALA A 155 3.62 -0.09 -14.56
C ALA A 155 3.52 -1.60 -14.78
N PHE A 156 3.08 -2.07 -15.96
CA PHE A 156 2.87 -3.51 -16.26
C PHE A 156 3.96 -4.11 -17.17
N GLN A 157 5.08 -3.43 -17.35
CA GLN A 157 6.21 -3.94 -18.13
C GLN A 157 7.03 -4.96 -17.33
N PHE A 158 6.42 -6.09 -16.97
CA PHE A 158 7.01 -7.09 -16.05
C PHE A 158 8.37 -7.60 -16.48
N LYS A 159 8.60 -7.74 -17.79
CA LYS A 159 9.90 -8.15 -18.34
C LYS A 159 11.00 -7.17 -17.91
N ASP A 160 10.76 -5.87 -18.10
CA ASP A 160 11.75 -4.84 -17.80
C ASP A 160 11.91 -4.68 -16.29
N MET A 161 10.81 -4.76 -15.52
CA MET A 161 10.86 -4.72 -14.07
C MET A 161 11.67 -5.88 -13.48
N TRP A 162 11.54 -7.08 -14.05
CA TRP A 162 12.32 -8.25 -13.64
C TRP A 162 13.80 -8.10 -13.96
N GLN A 163 14.13 -7.58 -15.14
CA GLN A 163 15.51 -7.27 -15.51
C GLN A 163 16.12 -6.24 -14.57
N ASP A 164 15.41 -5.16 -14.26
CA ASP A 164 15.86 -4.14 -13.31
C ASP A 164 16.09 -4.76 -11.93
N ALA A 165 15.13 -5.54 -11.41
CA ALA A 165 15.19 -6.17 -10.10
C ALA A 165 16.36 -7.16 -9.96
N THR A 166 16.62 -7.97 -10.99
CA THR A 166 17.68 -9.00 -10.97
C THR A 166 19.09 -8.43 -11.18
N GLN A 167 19.23 -7.28 -11.83
CA GLN A 167 20.54 -6.64 -12.02
C GLN A 167 21.05 -5.95 -10.75
N ASN A 168 20.14 -5.48 -9.88
CA ASN A 168 20.52 -4.69 -8.70
C ASN A 168 19.95 -5.28 -7.40
N VAL A 169 19.94 -6.61 -7.27
CA VAL A 169 19.26 -7.33 -6.16
C VAL A 169 19.61 -6.77 -4.78
N ARG A 170 20.88 -6.38 -4.56
CA ARG A 170 21.35 -5.84 -3.28
C ARG A 170 20.69 -4.50 -2.93
N ASP A 171 20.64 -3.58 -3.89
CA ASP A 171 20.07 -2.25 -3.71
C ASP A 171 18.54 -2.30 -3.73
N TYR A 172 17.98 -3.23 -4.50
CA TYR A 172 16.56 -3.54 -4.48
C TYR A 172 16.11 -4.12 -3.14
N ALA A 173 16.88 -5.02 -2.52
CA ALA A 173 16.50 -5.62 -1.24
C ALA A 173 16.30 -4.54 -0.15
N GLY A 174 17.18 -3.53 -0.08
CA GLY A 174 17.02 -2.41 0.85
C GLY A 174 15.77 -1.57 0.56
N THR A 175 15.48 -1.35 -0.72
CA THR A 175 14.28 -0.64 -1.18
C THR A 175 13.00 -1.39 -0.83
N TYR A 176 12.97 -2.72 -1.03
CA TYR A 176 11.85 -3.58 -0.63
C TYR A 176 11.65 -3.62 0.87
N LEU A 177 12.72 -3.76 1.65
CA LEU A 177 12.63 -3.77 3.11
C LEU A 177 12.05 -2.46 3.65
N THR A 178 12.50 -1.34 3.07
CA THR A 178 11.98 -0.01 3.43
C THR A 178 10.50 0.11 3.08
N TYR A 179 10.10 -0.34 1.87
CA TYR A 179 8.70 -0.35 1.48
C TYR A 179 7.84 -1.23 2.35
N ALA A 180 8.29 -2.46 2.61
CA ALA A 180 7.57 -3.44 3.40
C ALA A 180 7.40 -2.94 4.84
N ALA A 181 8.43 -2.29 5.40
CA ALA A 181 8.34 -1.66 6.72
C ALA A 181 7.33 -0.50 6.72
N VAL A 182 7.44 0.46 5.79
CA VAL A 182 6.53 1.62 5.72
C VAL A 182 5.09 1.19 5.44
N SER A 183 4.88 0.30 4.47
CA SER A 183 3.57 -0.23 4.11
C SER A 183 3.00 -1.12 5.20
N GLY A 184 3.84 -1.93 5.86
CA GLY A 184 3.44 -2.74 7.01
C GLY A 184 2.94 -1.89 8.17
N ILE A 185 3.66 -0.81 8.51
CA ILE A 185 3.24 0.15 9.54
C ILE A 185 1.93 0.85 9.12
N LEU A 186 1.81 1.25 7.85
CA LEU A 186 0.60 1.88 7.33
C LEU A 186 -0.60 0.93 7.40
N LEU A 187 -0.43 -0.32 6.96
CA LEU A 187 -1.47 -1.35 7.03
C LEU A 187 -1.85 -1.65 8.48
N LEU A 188 -0.89 -1.79 9.39
CA LEU A 188 -1.15 -1.96 10.82
C LEU A 188 -1.95 -0.79 11.40
N THR A 189 -1.59 0.45 11.03
CA THR A 189 -2.27 1.66 11.50
C THR A 189 -3.74 1.67 11.04
N LEU A 190 -3.98 1.35 9.76
CA LEU A 190 -5.33 1.25 9.20
C LEU A 190 -6.12 0.08 9.82
N TRP A 191 -5.48 -1.07 10.03
CA TRP A 191 -6.12 -2.24 10.65
C TRP A 191 -6.53 -1.98 12.09
N ILE A 192 -5.63 -1.40 12.90
CA ILE A 192 -5.92 -1.04 14.28
C ILE A 192 -7.06 -0.01 14.33
N GLY A 193 -7.00 1.03 13.49
CA GLY A 193 -8.08 2.03 13.39
C GLY A 193 -9.43 1.43 12.99
N GLY A 194 -9.44 0.55 12.00
CA GLY A 194 -10.64 -0.15 11.53
C GLY A 194 -11.20 -1.15 12.56
N ALA A 195 -10.33 -1.93 13.20
CA ALA A 195 -10.72 -2.86 14.25
C ALA A 195 -11.34 -2.13 15.45
N TYR A 196 -10.75 -0.99 15.88
CA TYR A 196 -11.35 -0.14 16.91
C TYR A 196 -12.73 0.40 16.49
N PHE A 197 -12.91 0.76 15.23
CA PHE A 197 -14.19 1.26 14.72
C PHE A 197 -15.29 0.20 14.71
N VAL A 198 -14.96 -1.04 14.33
CA VAL A 198 -15.93 -2.14 14.19
C VAL A 198 -16.24 -2.84 15.51
N SER A 199 -15.26 -3.00 16.40
CA SER A 199 -15.38 -3.92 17.54
C SER A 199 -16.10 -3.37 18.78
N LEU A 200 -16.42 -2.07 18.86
CA LEU A 200 -16.81 -1.46 20.14
C LEU A 200 -18.18 -0.76 20.11
N PRO A 201 -19.26 -1.42 20.61
CA PRO A 201 -20.60 -0.82 20.68
C PRO A 201 -20.75 0.26 21.77
N PHE A 202 -19.75 0.51 22.62
CA PHE A 202 -19.88 1.37 23.79
C PHE A 202 -19.43 2.82 23.55
N LEU A 203 -20.32 3.77 23.90
CA LEU A 203 -20.15 5.23 23.78
C LEU A 203 -18.92 5.80 24.50
N PHE A 204 -18.49 5.18 25.61
CA PHE A 204 -17.39 5.69 26.44
C PHE A 204 -16.01 5.60 25.76
N LEU A 205 -15.81 4.63 24.86
CA LEU A 205 -14.57 4.47 24.09
C LEU A 205 -14.60 5.22 22.75
N LYS A 206 -15.75 5.71 22.28
CA LYS A 206 -15.82 6.60 21.10
C LYS A 206 -15.09 7.93 21.35
N ILE A 207 -15.00 8.37 22.61
CA ILE A 207 -14.28 9.58 23.01
C ILE A 207 -12.77 9.45 22.76
N LEU A 208 -12.18 8.25 22.92
CA LEU A 208 -10.77 7.98 22.63
C LEU A 208 -10.54 7.44 21.20
N GLY A 209 -11.49 6.68 20.67
CA GLY A 209 -11.43 6.09 19.34
C GLY A 209 -11.52 7.13 18.21
N VAL A 210 -12.31 8.19 18.37
CA VAL A 210 -12.41 9.26 17.37
C VAL A 210 -11.09 10.03 17.22
N PRO A 211 -10.45 10.54 18.30
CA PRO A 211 -9.11 11.13 18.19
C PRO A 211 -8.07 10.19 17.59
N PHE A 212 -8.10 8.90 17.97
CA PHE A 212 -7.21 7.91 17.38
C PHE A 212 -7.42 7.77 15.87
N LEU A 213 -8.66 7.59 15.42
CA LEU A 213 -9.01 7.52 14.00
C LEU A 213 -8.60 8.81 13.26
N LEU A 214 -8.87 9.99 13.83
CA LEU A 214 -8.47 11.27 13.27
C LEU A 214 -6.94 11.40 13.15
N ALA A 215 -6.17 10.78 14.04
CA ALA A 215 -4.71 10.76 13.97
C ALA A 215 -4.17 9.75 12.93
N THR A 216 -4.88 8.64 12.69
CA THR A 216 -4.44 7.60 11.73
C THR A 216 -4.35 8.12 10.30
N GLY A 217 -5.25 9.00 9.87
CA GLY A 217 -5.22 9.58 8.52
C GLY A 217 -3.96 10.39 8.24
N PRO A 218 -3.69 11.47 9.00
CA PRO A 218 -2.47 12.27 8.88
C PRO A 218 -1.19 11.43 9.00
N LEU A 219 -1.14 10.49 9.96
CA LEU A 219 0.00 9.58 10.11
C LEU A 219 0.21 8.70 8.88
N SER A 220 -0.87 8.14 8.31
CA SER A 220 -0.80 7.30 7.11
C SER A 220 -0.28 8.09 5.91
N LEU A 221 -0.77 9.33 5.71
CA LEU A 221 -0.25 10.19 4.65
C LEU A 221 1.22 10.53 4.87
N TYR A 222 1.61 10.85 6.10
CA TYR A 222 3.02 11.14 6.42
C TYR A 222 3.92 9.96 6.09
N LEU A 223 3.55 8.74 6.49
CA LEU A 223 4.29 7.53 6.18
C LEU A 223 4.35 7.26 4.67
N ALA A 224 3.26 7.52 3.94
CA ALA A 224 3.24 7.42 2.48
C ALA A 224 4.23 8.39 1.82
N LEU A 225 4.32 9.63 2.32
CA LEU A 225 5.29 10.63 1.85
C LEU A 225 6.73 10.20 2.16
N VAL A 226 7.02 9.75 3.39
CA VAL A 226 8.34 9.22 3.76
C VAL A 226 8.72 8.06 2.85
N GLY A 227 7.79 7.13 2.59
CA GLY A 227 7.99 6.03 1.65
C GLY A 227 8.33 6.51 0.25
N ALA A 228 7.51 7.41 -0.31
CA ALA A 228 7.73 8.00 -1.64
C ALA A 228 9.10 8.67 -1.78
N PHE A 229 9.55 9.40 -0.76
CA PHE A 229 10.88 10.01 -0.75
C PHE A 229 12.00 8.96 -0.80
N LEU A 230 11.95 7.97 0.10
CA LEU A 230 12.97 6.92 0.17
C LEU A 230 13.05 6.15 -1.14
N PHE A 231 11.89 5.94 -1.79
CA PHE A 231 11.82 5.32 -3.10
C PHE A 231 12.44 6.13 -4.21
N ALA A 232 12.07 7.40 -4.33
CA ALA A 232 12.63 8.27 -5.36
C ALA A 232 14.16 8.31 -5.26
N ARG A 233 14.69 8.47 -4.05
CA ARG A 233 16.13 8.52 -3.81
C ARG A 233 16.84 7.23 -4.20
N LYS A 234 16.32 6.08 -3.75
CA LYS A 234 16.90 4.78 -4.12
C LYS A 234 16.85 4.53 -5.63
N TYR A 235 15.78 4.98 -6.29
CA TYR A 235 15.66 4.86 -7.73
C TYR A 235 16.66 5.76 -8.48
N GLN A 236 16.88 6.99 -8.03
CA GLN A 236 17.89 7.88 -8.60
C GLN A 236 19.30 7.31 -8.47
N GLU A 237 19.65 6.71 -7.32
CA GLU A 237 20.91 5.99 -7.15
C GLU A 237 21.08 4.88 -8.20
N LEU A 238 20.02 4.12 -8.49
CA LEU A 238 20.03 3.06 -9.51
C LEU A 238 20.18 3.59 -10.94
N ILE A 239 19.55 4.73 -11.27
CA ILE A 239 19.69 5.37 -12.60
C ILE A 239 21.10 5.91 -12.80
N ILE A 240 21.65 6.60 -11.80
CA ILE A 240 23.00 7.18 -11.88
C ILE A 240 24.03 6.07 -12.16
N LEU A 241 23.91 4.93 -11.46
CA LEU A 241 24.75 3.76 -11.70
C LEU A 241 24.62 3.18 -13.13
N ARG A 242 23.47 3.33 -13.79
CA ARG A 242 23.29 2.92 -15.20
C ARG A 242 23.95 3.86 -16.20
N MET A 243 24.12 5.13 -15.87
CA MET A 243 24.77 6.11 -16.76
C MET A 243 26.30 6.11 -16.63
N GLU A 244 26.84 5.55 -15.54
CA GLU A 244 28.28 5.48 -15.27
C GLU A 244 28.95 4.16 -15.69
N VAL A 245 28.19 3.18 -16.18
CA VAL A 245 28.74 1.93 -16.74
C VAL A 245 28.77 2.03 -18.28
N PRO A 246 29.94 2.32 -18.89
CA PRO A 246 30.10 2.35 -20.35
C PRO A 246 30.01 0.97 -21.01
#